data_AF-A0A960EA24-F1
#
_entry.id   AF-A0A960EA24-F1
#
_cell.length_a   1.000
_cell.length_b   1.000
_cell.length_c   1.000
_cell.angle_alpha   90.00
_cell.angle_beta   90.00
_cell.angle_gamma   90.00
#
_symmetry.space_group_name_H-M   'P 1'
#
loop_
_entity.id
_entity.type
_entity.pdbx_description
1 polymer ?
#
loop_
_entity_poly.entity_id
_entity_poly.type
_entity_poly.pdbx_seq_one_letter_code
_entity_poly.pdbx_strand_id
1 'polypeptide(L)'
;DRLVVGEFRGNEALAALRALNTGHDGSLATCHANSALDGLRRLEGLVLQAAPSWPIAAIRRQVTRSIDAVVHVERRDGARYVREVVEPIESDGEADGRLLASAGRVCAVFERGRR
;
A
#
# COMPACT_ATOMS: atom_id res chain seq x y z
N ASP A 1 10.93 12.65 -9.47
CA ASP A 1 9.59 13.23 -9.73
C ASP A 1 8.55 12.64 -8.80
N ARG A 2 7.33 13.18 -8.71
CA ARG A 2 6.25 12.65 -7.85
C ARG A 2 5.01 12.40 -8.67
N LEU A 3 4.37 11.25 -8.47
CA LEU A 3 3.09 10.91 -9.07
C LEU A 3 1.99 10.98 -8.01
N VAL A 4 0.89 11.63 -8.36
CA VAL A 4 -0.33 11.60 -7.57
C VAL A 4 -1.38 10.90 -8.41
N VAL A 5 -1.74 9.68 -8.03
CA VAL A 5 -2.81 8.91 -8.69
C VAL A 5 -4.06 9.02 -7.84
N GLY A 6 -5.15 9.54 -8.42
CA GLY A 6 -6.38 9.79 -7.68
C GLY A 6 -6.88 8.53 -6.97
N GLU A 7 -7.10 7.44 -7.71
CA GLU A 7 -7.57 6.16 -7.18
C GLU A 7 -7.10 5.00 -8.07
N PHE A 8 -6.72 3.87 -7.46
CA PHE A 8 -6.49 2.61 -8.17
C PHE A 8 -7.79 1.79 -8.32
N ARG A 9 -8.16 1.54 -9.57
CA ARG A 9 -9.32 0.80 -10.06
C ARG A 9 -8.97 -0.32 -11.05
N GLY A 10 -7.80 -0.30 -11.68
CA GLY A 10 -7.40 -1.26 -12.70
C GLY A 10 -5.90 -1.24 -13.05
N ASN A 11 -5.61 -1.28 -14.36
CA ASN A 11 -4.26 -1.48 -14.90
C ASN A 11 -3.26 -0.37 -14.54
N GLU A 12 -3.73 0.82 -14.19
CA GLU A 12 -2.90 1.93 -13.72
C GLU A 12 -2.13 1.58 -12.43
N ALA A 13 -2.61 0.61 -11.64
CA ALA A 13 -1.91 0.11 -10.47
C ALA A 13 -0.50 -0.44 -10.82
N LEU A 14 -0.38 -1.21 -11.92
CA LEU A 14 0.91 -1.74 -12.37
C LEU A 14 1.83 -0.62 -12.88
N ALA A 15 1.28 0.35 -13.60
CA ALA A 15 2.05 1.49 -14.09
C ALA A 15 2.59 2.33 -12.93
N ALA A 16 1.75 2.63 -11.94
CA ALA A 16 2.14 3.34 -10.72
C ALA A 16 3.20 2.54 -9.95
N LEU A 17 3.00 1.23 -9.77
CA LEU A 17 3.96 0.37 -9.08
C LEU A 17 5.34 0.37 -9.77
N ARG A 18 5.39 0.36 -11.10
CA ARG A 18 6.65 0.47 -11.85
C ARG A 18 7.30 1.85 -11.69
N ALA A 19 6.50 2.91 -11.69
CA ALA A 19 7.00 4.27 -11.50
C ALA A 19 7.59 4.47 -10.09
N LEU A 20 6.93 3.94 -9.05
CA LEU A 20 7.42 3.94 -7.67
C LEU A 20 8.80 3.27 -7.51
N ASN A 21 9.15 2.32 -8.39
CA ASN A 21 10.45 1.65 -8.37
C ASN A 21 11.54 2.35 -9.21
N THR A 22 11.22 3.44 -9.92
CA THR A 22 12.12 4.09 -10.89
C THR A 22 12.41 5.56 -10.57
N GLY A 23 12.31 5.95 -9.28
CA GLY A 23 12.70 7.29 -8.80
C GLY A 23 11.53 8.27 -8.65
N HIS A 24 10.32 7.74 -8.41
CA HIS A 24 9.14 8.54 -8.07
C HIS A 24 8.82 8.52 -6.57
N ASP A 25 9.83 8.75 -5.73
CA ASP A 25 9.69 8.72 -4.27
C ASP A 25 8.79 9.85 -3.77
N GLY A 26 7.95 9.55 -2.77
CA GLY A 26 6.96 10.50 -2.24
C GLY A 26 5.69 10.64 -3.10
N SER A 27 5.44 9.67 -3.98
CA SER A 27 4.16 9.54 -4.70
C SER A 27 3.04 9.04 -3.79
N LEU A 28 1.80 9.34 -4.14
CA LEU A 28 0.62 8.98 -3.36
C LEU A 28 -0.51 8.46 -4.26
N ALA A 29 -1.24 7.46 -3.76
CA ALA A 29 -2.44 6.96 -4.39
C ALA A 29 -3.51 6.60 -3.35
N THR A 30 -4.77 6.47 -3.79
CA THR A 30 -5.86 5.98 -2.94
C THR A 30 -6.50 4.71 -3.51
N CYS A 31 -7.15 3.92 -2.66
CA CYS A 31 -7.98 2.80 -3.07
C CYS A 31 -9.03 2.50 -2.00
N HIS A 32 -10.13 1.86 -2.39
CA HIS A 32 -11.13 1.38 -1.44
C HIS A 32 -10.68 0.12 -0.72
N ALA A 33 -10.70 0.13 0.62
CA ALA A 33 -10.40 -1.01 1.47
C ALA A 33 -11.06 -0.85 2.86
N ASN A 34 -11.21 -1.96 3.59
CA ASN A 34 -11.78 -1.98 4.94
C ASN A 34 -10.71 -1.98 6.05
N SER A 35 -9.44 -2.09 5.67
CA SER A 35 -8.27 -2.04 6.53
C SER A 35 -7.04 -1.66 5.71
N ALA A 36 -5.93 -1.34 6.36
CA ALA A 36 -4.68 -1.07 5.66
C ALA A 36 -4.15 -2.33 4.93
N LEU A 37 -4.26 -3.50 5.56
CA LEU A 37 -3.87 -4.77 4.94
C LEU A 37 -4.76 -5.13 3.75
N ASP A 38 -6.07 -4.89 3.83
CA ASP A 38 -6.96 -5.10 2.68
C ASP A 38 -6.61 -4.17 1.51
N GLY A 39 -6.12 -2.96 1.79
CA GLY A 39 -5.57 -2.06 0.78
C GLY A 39 -4.39 -2.66 0.03
N LEU A 40 -3.46 -3.29 0.75
CA LEU A 40 -2.33 -4.02 0.14
C LEU A 40 -2.81 -5.21 -0.69
N ARG A 41 -3.69 -6.05 -0.15
CA ARG A 41 -4.27 -7.19 -0.86
C ARG A 41 -4.99 -6.75 -2.14
N ARG A 42 -5.72 -5.63 -2.08
CA ARG A 42 -6.38 -5.04 -3.25
C ARG A 42 -5.35 -4.61 -4.29
N LEU A 43 -4.29 -3.92 -3.89
CA LEU A 43 -3.22 -3.51 -4.80
C LEU A 43 -2.54 -4.73 -5.45
N GLU A 44 -2.22 -5.79 -4.69
CA GLU A 44 -1.73 -7.05 -5.23
C GLU A 44 -2.70 -7.62 -6.28
N GLY A 45 -4.00 -7.64 -5.99
CA GLY A 45 -5.03 -8.12 -6.90
C GLY A 45 -5.13 -7.30 -8.20
N LEU A 46 -5.05 -5.97 -8.12
CA LEU A 46 -5.05 -5.09 -9.29
C LEU A 46 -3.80 -5.31 -10.15
N VAL A 47 -2.64 -5.47 -9.52
CA VAL A 47 -1.39 -5.76 -10.22
C VAL A 47 -1.43 -7.14 -10.86
N LEU A 48 -2.00 -8.15 -10.19
CA LEU A 48 -2.19 -9.49 -10.75
C LEU A 48 -3.12 -9.45 -11.97
N GLN A 49 -4.22 -8.70 -11.92
CA GLN A 49 -5.11 -8.53 -13.07
C GLN A 49 -4.39 -7.88 -14.27
N ALA A 50 -3.54 -6.89 -14.00
CA ALA A 50 -2.76 -6.20 -15.02
C ALA A 50 -1.55 -7.00 -15.54
N ALA A 51 -1.04 -7.94 -14.74
CA ALA A 51 0.12 -8.79 -15.06
C ALA A 51 -0.15 -10.27 -14.67
N PRO A 52 -1.10 -10.96 -15.32
CA PRO A 52 -1.57 -12.28 -14.90
C PRO A 52 -0.52 -13.39 -15.01
N SER A 53 0.53 -13.18 -15.82
CA SER A 53 1.65 -14.12 -15.97
C SER A 53 2.69 -14.01 -14.86
N TRP A 54 2.61 -13.00 -13.98
CA TRP A 54 3.60 -12.82 -12.92
C TRP A 54 3.32 -13.75 -11.73
N PRO A 55 4.35 -14.39 -11.14
CA PRO A 55 4.17 -15.15 -9.91
C PRO A 55 3.66 -14.24 -8.79
N ILE A 56 2.64 -14.70 -8.03
CA ILE A 56 2.04 -13.90 -6.94
C ILE A 56 3.08 -13.46 -5.89
N ALA A 57 4.05 -14.34 -5.59
CA ALA A 57 5.14 -14.01 -4.68
C ALA A 57 6.03 -12.86 -5.21
N ALA A 58 6.21 -12.75 -6.52
CA ALA A 58 6.95 -11.65 -7.13
C ALA A 58 6.16 -10.34 -7.07
N ILE A 59 4.84 -10.38 -7.33
CA ILE A 59 3.95 -9.23 -7.17
C ILE A 59 3.99 -8.72 -5.74
N ARG A 60 3.82 -9.61 -4.75
CA ARG A 60 3.86 -9.24 -3.33
C ARG A 60 5.18 -8.59 -2.95
N ARG A 61 6.31 -9.20 -3.31
CA ARG A 61 7.63 -8.57 -3.06
C ARG A 61 7.72 -7.19 -3.70
N GLN A 62 7.21 -7.02 -4.91
CA GLN A 62 7.22 -5.71 -5.56
C GLN A 62 6.32 -4.70 -4.84
N VAL A 63 5.09 -5.07 -4.46
CA VAL A 63 4.18 -4.21 -3.69
C VAL A 63 4.78 -3.83 -2.34
N THR A 64 5.20 -4.82 -1.55
CA THR A 64 5.84 -4.60 -0.25
C THR A 64 7.05 -3.69 -0.39
N ARG A 65 7.89 -3.87 -1.41
CA ARG A 65 9.05 -3.02 -1.63
C ARG A 65 8.71 -1.63 -2.10
N SER A 66 7.61 -1.45 -2.83
CA SER A 66 7.21 -0.18 -3.47
C SER A 66 6.45 0.76 -2.55
N ILE A 67 5.77 0.21 -1.54
CA ILE A 67 4.88 0.93 -0.64
C ILE A 67 5.53 1.05 0.74
N ASP A 68 5.75 2.29 1.16
CA ASP A 68 6.34 2.60 2.47
C ASP A 68 5.31 2.49 3.60
N ALA A 69 4.13 3.07 3.37
CA ALA A 69 3.06 3.13 4.34
C ALA A 69 1.69 3.00 3.67
N VAL A 70 0.77 2.37 4.39
CA VAL A 70 -0.66 2.39 4.06
C VAL A 70 -1.40 3.05 5.21
N VAL A 71 -2.13 4.12 4.89
CA VAL A 71 -2.95 4.86 5.83
C VAL A 71 -4.40 4.48 5.58
N HIS A 72 -5.01 3.78 6.53
CA HIS A 72 -6.44 3.48 6.46
C HIS A 72 -7.23 4.58 7.15
N VAL A 73 -8.15 5.18 6.40
CA VAL A 73 -9.04 6.23 6.87
C VAL A 73 -10.46 5.70 6.88
N GLU A 74 -11.12 5.79 8.04
CA GLU A 74 -12.51 5.40 8.19
C GLU A 74 -13.39 6.60 8.54
N ARG A 75 -14.70 6.45 8.34
CA ARG A 75 -15.69 7.46 8.67
C ARG A 75 -16.57 6.96 9.81
N ARG A 76 -16.68 7.76 10.87
CA ARG A 76 -17.54 7.50 12.04
C ARG A 76 -18.17 8.80 12.45
N ASP A 77 -19.46 8.74 12.72
CA ASP A 77 -20.24 9.89 13.18
C ASP A 77 -20.07 11.12 12.27
N GLY A 78 -19.94 10.90 10.94
CA GLY A 78 -19.78 11.95 9.94
C GLY A 78 -18.37 12.56 9.82
N ALA A 79 -17.43 12.21 10.69
CA ALA A 79 -16.04 12.64 10.62
C ALA A 79 -15.11 11.56 10.05
N ARG A 80 -14.00 11.97 9.44
CA ARG A 80 -12.94 11.06 8.98
C ARG A 80 -11.79 11.06 9.97
N TYR A 81 -11.21 9.89 10.19
CA TYR A 81 -10.03 9.75 11.04
C TYR A 81 -9.14 8.64 10.51
N VAL A 82 -7.84 8.77 10.79
CA VAL A 82 -6.87 7.71 10.54
C VAL A 82 -7.14 6.61 11.56
N ARG A 83 -7.62 5.47 11.07
CA ARG A 83 -7.87 4.29 11.91
C ARG A 83 -6.56 3.62 12.28
N GLU A 84 -5.72 3.39 11.27
CA GLU A 84 -4.43 2.73 11.40
C GLU A 84 -3.46 3.15 10.29
N VAL A 85 -2.17 3.03 10.61
CA VAL A 85 -1.07 3.18 9.67
C VAL A 85 -0.22 1.93 9.74
N VAL A 86 0.04 1.31 8.59
CA VAL A 86 0.79 0.06 8.49
C VAL A 86 1.99 0.26 7.57
N GLU A 87 3.16 -0.20 8.00
CA GLU A 87 4.34 -0.41 7.15
C GLU A 87 4.26 -1.83 6.57
N PRO A 88 4.21 -2.02 5.25
CA PRO A 88 4.22 -3.36 4.66
C PRO A 88 5.46 -4.16 5.07
N ILE A 89 5.36 -5.48 5.23
CA ILE A 89 6.52 -6.35 5.46
C ILE A 89 6.54 -7.50 4.46
N GLU A 90 7.71 -8.10 4.24
CA GLU A 90 7.81 -9.27 3.37
C GLU A 90 7.19 -10.48 4.10
N SER A 91 6.35 -11.23 3.39
CA SER A 91 5.64 -12.41 3.88
C SER A 91 5.52 -13.45 2.78
N ASP A 92 5.75 -14.71 3.12
CA ASP A 92 5.65 -15.84 2.19
C ASP A 92 4.19 -16.25 1.90
N GLY A 93 3.23 -15.78 2.69
CA GLY A 93 1.83 -16.22 2.66
C GLY A 93 0.86 -15.20 2.07
N GLU A 94 0.45 -14.23 2.87
CA GLU A 94 -0.44 -13.13 2.48
C GLU A 94 0.23 -11.78 2.70
N ALA A 95 -0.36 -10.71 2.15
CA ALA A 95 0.08 -9.35 2.48
C ALA A 95 0.05 -9.14 3.99
N ASP A 96 1.18 -8.68 4.53
CA ASP A 96 1.35 -8.45 5.97
C ASP A 96 2.01 -7.08 6.20
N GLY A 97 1.95 -6.58 7.42
CA GLY A 97 2.52 -5.30 7.76
C GLY A 97 2.61 -5.04 9.26
N ARG A 98 3.59 -4.20 9.60
CA ARG A 98 3.82 -3.71 10.96
C ARG A 98 2.91 -2.53 11.25
N LEU A 99 2.19 -2.60 12.37
CA LEU A 99 1.37 -1.49 12.85
C LEU A 99 2.25 -0.35 13.35
N LEU A 100 2.20 0.80 12.67
CA LEU A 100 2.92 2.01 13.06
C LEU A 100 2.08 2.90 13.98
N ALA A 101 0.78 3.00 13.72
CA ALA A 101 -0.14 3.77 14.54
C ALA A 101 -1.55 3.19 14.48
N SER A 102 -2.29 3.31 15.59
CA SER A 102 -3.71 2.95 15.67
C SER A 102 -4.40 3.75 16.77
N ALA A 103 -5.67 4.09 16.55
CA ALA A 103 -6.51 4.77 17.55
C ALA A 103 -5.84 6.01 18.19
N GLY A 104 -5.16 6.82 17.38
CA GLY A 104 -4.48 8.05 17.83
C GLY A 104 -3.17 7.81 18.60
N ARG A 105 -2.67 6.58 18.65
CA ARG A 105 -1.40 6.22 19.31
C ARG A 105 -0.38 5.77 18.28
N VAL A 106 0.86 6.23 18.43
CA VAL A 106 2.01 5.68 17.70
C VAL A 106 2.46 4.41 18.42
N CYS A 107 2.51 3.30 17.68
CA CYS A 107 2.85 1.96 18.16
C CYS A 107 4.29 1.57 17.82
N ALA A 108 4.81 2.05 16.68
CA ALA A 108 6.15 1.76 16.20
C ALA A 108 6.67 2.89 15.31
N VAL A 109 7.97 2.85 15.02
CA VAL A 109 8.62 3.69 14.00
C VAL A 109 8.82 2.87 12.73
N PHE A 110 8.97 3.54 11.59
CA PHE A 110 9.39 2.89 10.36
C PHE A 110 10.73 2.19 10.57
N GLU A 111 10.84 0.93 10.18
CA GLU A 111 12.14 0.26 10.13
C GLU A 111 12.78 0.35 8.74
N ARG A 112 11.97 0.45 7.69
CA ARG A 112 12.49 0.61 6.33
C ARG A 112 12.79 2.08 6.07
N GLY A 113 14.06 2.43 6.27
CA GLY A 113 14.63 3.65 5.72
C GLY A 113 14.80 3.48 4.21
N ARG A 114 13.82 3.92 3.41
CA ARG A 114 14.13 4.25 2.02
C ARG A 114 15.00 5.51 2.00
N ARG A 115 16.11 5.43 1.28
CA ARG A 115 17.05 6.55 1.07
C ARG A 115 16.39 7.64 0.25
#